data_AF-A0AAD3VPK2-F1
#
_entry.id   AF-A0AAD3VPK2-F1
#
_cell.length_a   1.000
_cell.length_b   1.000
_cell.length_c   1.000
_cell.angle_alpha   90.00
_cell.angle_beta   90.00
_cell.angle_gamma   90.00
#
_symmetry.space_group_name_H-M   'P 1'
#
loop_
_entity.id
_entity.type
_entity.pdbx_description
1 polymer ?
#
loop_
_entity_poly.entity_id
_entity_poly.type
_entity_poly.pdbx_seq_one_letter_code
_entity_poly.pdbx_strand_id
1 'polypeptide(L)'
;CTGCEYCMPCPQGINIPEWFDAYNRASIYDTLKDLPGKYEDYKARLGDLEACVSCGLCEDQCPQNLTIRQYLRDIRTAALGPKETP
;
A
#
# COMPACT_ATOMS: atom_id res chain seq x y z
N CYS A 1 4.29 -9.24 -4.31
CA CYS A 1 3.16 -8.84 -5.18
C CYS A 1 3.63 -8.90 -6.62
N THR A 2 2.87 -9.53 -7.52
CA THR A 2 3.19 -9.61 -8.96
C THR A 2 2.27 -8.74 -9.83
N GLY A 3 1.46 -7.86 -9.22
CA GLY A 3 0.53 -7.00 -9.97
C GLY A 3 -0.66 -7.74 -10.60
N CYS A 4 -1.05 -8.91 -10.10
CA CYS A 4 -2.12 -9.74 -10.68
C CYS A 4 -3.57 -9.27 -10.38
N GLU A 5 -3.73 -8.20 -9.59
CA GLU A 5 -5.02 -7.53 -9.34
C GLU A 5 -6.15 -8.35 -8.67
N TYR A 6 -5.94 -9.60 -8.27
CA TYR A 6 -6.97 -10.40 -7.56
C TYR A 6 -7.49 -9.76 -6.26
N CYS A 7 -6.66 -8.93 -5.61
CA CYS A 7 -7.03 -8.19 -4.40
C CYS A 7 -7.92 -6.96 -4.66
N MET A 8 -8.30 -6.71 -5.91
CA MET A 8 -9.09 -5.56 -6.35
C MET A 8 -10.53 -5.98 -6.75
N PRO A 9 -11.51 -5.05 -6.66
CA PRO A 9 -11.38 -3.70 -6.10
C PRO A 9 -11.35 -3.71 -4.57
N CYS A 10 -10.50 -2.87 -3.97
CA CYS A 10 -10.58 -2.61 -2.53
C CYS A 10 -11.79 -1.71 -2.23
N PRO A 11 -12.66 -2.05 -1.25
CA PRO A 11 -13.84 -1.24 -0.93
C PRO A 11 -13.51 0.16 -0.40
N GLN A 12 -12.27 0.38 0.05
CA GLN A 12 -11.78 1.68 0.51
C GLN A 12 -11.12 2.50 -0.62
N GLY A 13 -11.19 2.03 -1.87
CA GLY A 13 -10.62 2.73 -3.03
C GLY A 13 -9.09 2.66 -3.13
N ILE A 14 -8.44 1.80 -2.35
CA ILE A 14 -6.98 1.64 -2.38
C ILE A 14 -6.58 0.75 -3.56
N ASN A 15 -5.77 1.27 -4.46
CA ASN A 15 -5.11 0.52 -5.52
C ASN A 15 -3.89 -0.22 -4.95
N ILE A 16 -4.14 -1.41 -4.41
CA ILE A 16 -3.14 -2.22 -3.71
C ILE A 16 -1.95 -2.58 -4.63
N PRO A 17 -2.16 -3.10 -5.86
CA PRO A 17 -1.05 -3.43 -6.76
C PRO A 17 -0.09 -2.26 -7.01
N GLU A 18 -0.63 -1.07 -7.29
CA GLU A 18 0.17 0.12 -7.60
C GLU A 18 0.92 0.66 -6.37
N TRP A 19 0.34 0.58 -5.17
CA TRP A 19 1.05 0.94 -3.94
C TRP A 19 2.24 0.01 -3.66
N PHE A 20 2.06 -1.30 -3.89
CA PHE A 20 3.16 -2.26 -3.80
C PHE A 20 4.25 -1.98 -4.84
N ASP A 21 3.87 -1.68 -6.07
CA ASP A 21 4.80 -1.39 -7.15
C ASP A 21 5.57 -0.08 -6.92
N ALA A 22 4.91 0.99 -6.45
CA ALA A 22 5.55 2.23 -6.03
C ALA A 22 6.57 2.00 -4.90
N TYR A 23 6.19 1.22 -3.88
CA TYR A 23 7.08 0.87 -2.78
C TYR A 23 8.26 -0.01 -3.22
N ASN A 24 8.01 -1.03 -4.05
CA ASN A 24 9.05 -1.92 -4.56
C ASN A 24 10.08 -1.15 -5.39
N ARG A 25 9.63 -0.25 -6.30
CA ARG A 25 10.54 0.62 -7.04
C ARG A 25 11.36 1.50 -6.10
N ALA A 26 10.71 2.14 -5.14
CA ALA A 26 11.40 2.99 -4.18
C ALA A 26 12.46 2.20 -3.38
N SER A 27 12.17 0.94 -3.02
CA SER A 27 13.12 0.05 -2.36
C SER A 27 14.28 -0.38 -3.27
N ILE A 28 14.03 -0.72 -4.54
CA ILE A 28 15.07 -1.15 -5.50
C ILE A 28 16.06 -0.01 -5.78
N TYR A 29 15.55 1.23 -5.89
CA TYR A 29 16.35 2.40 -6.20
C TYR A 29 16.86 3.17 -4.96
N ASP A 30 16.65 2.65 -3.76
CA ASP A 30 17.02 3.30 -2.49
C ASP A 30 16.46 4.75 -2.34
N THR A 31 15.22 4.93 -2.81
CA THR A 31 14.48 6.20 -2.82
C THR A 31 13.27 6.18 -1.88
N LEU A 32 13.25 5.27 -0.89
CA LEU A 32 12.19 5.22 0.12
C LEU A 32 12.04 6.54 0.88
N LYS A 33 13.14 7.28 1.08
CA LYS A 33 13.14 8.62 1.70
C LYS A 33 12.34 9.67 0.91
N ASP A 34 12.05 9.43 -0.37
CA ASP A 34 11.31 10.34 -1.23
C ASP A 34 9.80 10.05 -1.25
N LEU A 35 9.35 8.90 -0.71
CA LEU A 35 7.93 8.54 -0.62
C LEU A 35 7.08 9.60 0.08
N PRO A 36 7.49 10.20 1.21
CA PRO A 36 6.71 11.25 1.87
C PRO A 36 6.40 12.44 0.95
N GLY A 37 7.38 12.87 0.15
CA GLY A 37 7.21 13.98 -0.79
C GLY A 37 6.31 13.67 -1.98
N LYS A 38 6.05 12.38 -2.26
CA LYS A 38 5.19 11.92 -3.37
C LYS A 38 3.83 11.42 -2.89
N TYR A 39 3.61 11.38 -1.57
CA TYR A 39 2.45 10.71 -1.00
C TYR A 39 1.12 11.31 -1.46
N GLU A 40 0.99 12.64 -1.48
CA GLU A 40 -0.27 13.30 -1.89
C GLU A 40 -0.62 13.02 -3.36
N ASP A 41 0.38 12.96 -4.25
CA ASP A 41 0.19 12.58 -5.66
C ASP A 41 -0.25 11.12 -5.79
N TYR A 42 0.44 10.22 -5.08
CA TYR A 42 0.05 8.81 -5.04
C TYR A 42 -1.32 8.61 -4.41
N LYS A 43 -1.67 9.31 -3.35
CA LYS A 43 -2.99 9.26 -2.71
C LYS A 43 -4.09 9.66 -3.68
N ALA A 44 -3.89 10.75 -4.44
CA ALA A 44 -4.86 11.19 -5.43
C ALA A 44 -5.10 10.16 -6.55
N ARG A 45 -4.07 9.40 -6.93
CA ARG A 45 -4.12 8.41 -8.01
C ARG A 45 -4.48 6.99 -7.57
N LEU A 46 -3.99 6.58 -6.41
CA LEU A 46 -3.94 5.19 -5.92
C LEU A 46 -4.83 4.98 -4.70
N GLY A 47 -5.49 6.03 -4.20
CA GLY A 47 -6.28 5.98 -2.98
C GLY A 47 -5.44 6.12 -1.72
N ASP A 48 -6.10 6.57 -0.64
CA ASP A 48 -5.47 6.89 0.63
C ASP A 48 -5.14 5.62 1.44
N LEU A 49 -3.87 5.41 1.78
CA LEU A 49 -3.45 4.29 2.64
C LEU A 49 -4.08 4.36 4.05
N GLU A 50 -4.41 5.57 4.53
CA GLU A 50 -5.10 5.75 5.82
C GLU A 50 -6.54 5.25 5.82
N ALA A 51 -7.16 5.11 4.65
CA ALA A 51 -8.51 4.57 4.51
C ALA A 51 -8.58 3.05 4.75
N CYS A 52 -7.43 2.36 4.89
CA CYS A 52 -7.41 0.92 5.12
C CYS A 52 -8.02 0.55 6.48
N VAL A 53 -9.21 -0.03 6.47
CA VAL A 53 -9.92 -0.53 7.66
C VAL A 53 -9.50 -1.95 8.08
N SER A 54 -8.44 -2.50 7.49
CA SER A 54 -7.91 -3.84 7.80
C SER A 54 -8.92 -5.00 7.64
N CYS A 55 -9.87 -4.89 6.71
CA CYS A 55 -10.96 -5.87 6.53
C CYS A 55 -10.50 -7.28 6.12
N GLY A 56 -9.32 -7.44 5.51
CA GLY A 56 -8.75 -8.74 5.15
C GLY A 56 -9.16 -9.30 3.78
N LEU A 57 -10.17 -8.74 3.13
CA LEU A 57 -10.68 -9.23 1.83
C LEU A 57 -9.59 -9.38 0.76
N CYS A 58 -8.63 -8.46 0.73
CA CYS A 58 -7.53 -8.51 -0.24
C CYS A 58 -6.61 -9.72 -0.03
N GLU A 59 -6.42 -10.17 1.21
CA GLU A 59 -5.58 -11.31 1.55
C GLU A 59 -6.28 -12.62 1.17
N ASP A 60 -7.59 -12.73 1.42
CA ASP A 60 -8.40 -13.91 1.05
C ASP A 60 -8.40 -14.18 -0.46
N GLN A 61 -8.30 -13.12 -1.27
CA GLN A 61 -8.25 -13.23 -2.73
C GLN A 61 -6.82 -13.40 -3.27
N CYS A 62 -5.78 -13.24 -2.44
CA CYS A 62 -4.41 -13.22 -2.92
C CYS A 62 -3.90 -14.65 -3.21
N PRO A 63 -3.61 -15.04 -4.48
CA PRO A 63 -3.13 -16.39 -4.79
C PRO A 63 -1.73 -16.68 -4.22
N GLN A 64 -0.98 -15.64 -3.85
CA GLN A 64 0.35 -15.73 -3.24
C GLN A 64 0.32 -15.74 -1.71
N ASN A 65 -0.86 -15.68 -1.08
CA ASN A 65 -1.03 -15.64 0.38
C ASN A 65 -0.19 -14.55 1.07
N LEU A 66 -0.11 -13.36 0.46
CA LEU A 66 0.62 -12.23 1.01
C LEU A 66 -0.13 -11.62 2.20
N THR A 67 0.59 -11.17 3.21
CA THR A 67 0.08 -10.38 4.34
C THR A 67 -0.15 -8.92 3.93
N ILE A 68 -1.02 -8.70 2.93
CA ILE A 68 -1.28 -7.39 2.31
C ILE A 68 -1.55 -6.29 3.34
N ARG A 69 -2.30 -6.57 4.41
CA ARG A 69 -2.59 -5.57 5.44
C ARG A 69 -1.33 -5.10 6.16
N GLN A 70 -0.39 -6.02 6.44
CA GLN A 70 0.89 -5.67 7.04
C GLN A 70 1.71 -4.81 6.08
N TYR A 71 1.83 -5.23 4.82
CA TYR A 71 2.56 -4.45 3.83
C TYR A 71 1.97 -3.06 3.62
N LEU A 72 0.64 -2.90 3.56
CA LEU A 72 0.02 -1.58 3.46
C LEU A 72 0.37 -0.69 4.67
N ARG A 73 0.48 -1.26 5.88
CA ARG A 73 0.97 -0.52 7.06
C ARG A 73 2.44 -0.12 6.94
N ASP A 74 3.27 -0.99 6.40
CA ASP A 74 4.71 -0.70 6.21
C ASP A 74 4.91 0.39 5.16
N ILE A 75 4.18 0.31 4.03
CA ILE A 75 4.17 1.33 2.98
C ILE A 75 3.68 2.67 3.54
N ARG A 76 2.59 2.66 4.33
CA ARG A 76 2.09 3.84 5.03
C ARG A 76 3.15 4.42 5.94
N THR A 77 3.86 3.58 6.69
CA THR A 77 4.90 4.01 7.63
C THR A 77 6.08 4.65 6.90
N ALA A 78 6.49 4.09 5.76
CA ALA A 78 7.53 4.69 4.92
C ALA A 78 7.11 6.05 4.33
N ALA A 79 5.82 6.24 4.03
CA ALA A 79 5.32 7.49 3.45
C ALA A 79 4.94 8.57 4.47
N LEU A 80 4.38 8.19 5.62
CA LEU A 80 3.79 9.12 6.60
C LEU A 80 4.44 9.05 7.99
N GLY A 81 5.43 8.17 8.19
CA GLY A 81 5.97 7.86 9.52
C GLY A 81 5.07 6.91 10.32
N PRO A 82 5.44 6.59 11.57
CA PRO A 82 4.65 5.67 12.42
C PRO A 82 3.25 6.24 12.73
N LYS A 83 2.25 5.37 12.88
CA LYS A 83 0.99 5.77 13.53
C LYS A 83 1.24 5.82 15.02
N GLU A 84 1.15 7.00 15.62
CA GLU A 84 0.88 7.09 17.05
C GLU A 84 -0.50 6.48 17.26
N THR A 85 -0.53 5.26 17.79
CA THR A 85 -1.77 4.63 18.22
C THR A 85 -1.94 5.03 19.69
N PRO A 86 -3.05 5.65 20.09
CA PRO A 86 -3.30 5.93 21.50
C PRO A 86 -3.38 4.64 22.33
#